data_AF-A0ABD1SX27-F1
#
_entry.id   AF-A0ABD1SX27-F1
#
_cell.length_a   1.000
_cell.length_b   1.000
_cell.length_c   1.000
_cell.angle_alpha   90.00
_cell.angle_beta   90.00
_cell.angle_gamma   90.00
#
_symmetry.space_group_name_H-M   'P 1'
#
loop_
_entity.id
_entity.type
_entity.pdbx_description
1 polymer ?
#
loop_
_entity_poly.entity_id
_entity_poly.type
_entity_poly.pdbx_seq_one_letter_code
_entity_poly.pdbx_strand_id
1 'polypeptide(L)'
;MELALNLAKHGFKVTFVNTEFIHERVINALPGTENVQELIQMVSLPDGLESSDNRSEFGKLSESILDVMPGELNALIERINGSETEKISCLIADAIMGWALEVAEKMGIKKVAFWPAAAALLALPIQNSEPY
;
A
#
# COMPACT_ATOMS: atom_id res chain seq x y z
N MET A 1 -6.40 -3.74 6.55
CA MET A 1 -7.06 -2.57 7.16
C MET A 1 -7.01 -2.58 8.69
N GLU A 2 -7.19 -3.72 9.37
CA GLU A 2 -7.23 -3.76 10.85
C GLU A 2 -6.01 -3.13 11.55
N LEU A 3 -4.80 -3.33 11.02
CA LEU A 3 -3.59 -2.67 11.54
C LEU A 3 -3.71 -1.13 11.51
N ALA A 4 -4.15 -0.58 10.37
CA ALA A 4 -4.33 0.86 10.20
C ALA A 4 -5.37 1.42 11.17
N LEU A 5 -6.50 0.73 11.36
CA LEU A 5 -7.54 1.11 12.31
C LEU A 5 -7.02 1.09 13.76
N ASN A 6 -6.24 0.08 14.13
CA ASN A 6 -5.67 0.01 15.48
C ASN A 6 -4.64 1.13 15.71
N LEU A 7 -3.81 1.46 14.72
CA LEU A 7 -2.90 2.61 14.82
C LEU A 7 -3.69 3.92 15.00
N ALA A 8 -4.76 4.14 14.23
CA ALA A 8 -5.61 5.30 14.39
C ALA A 8 -6.23 5.41 15.79
N LYS A 9 -6.73 4.30 16.34
CA LYS A 9 -7.26 4.23 17.71
C LYS A 9 -6.23 4.57 18.79
N HIS A 10 -4.93 4.38 18.49
CA HIS A 10 -3.83 4.74 19.38
C HIS A 10 -3.25 6.14 19.09
N GLY A 11 -3.96 6.98 18.33
CA GLY A 11 -3.62 8.39 18.13
C GLY A 11 -2.68 8.66 16.94
N PHE A 12 -2.40 7.67 16.10
CA PHE A 12 -1.65 7.90 14.87
C PHE A 12 -2.58 8.45 13.78
N LYS A 13 -2.14 9.49 13.06
CA LYS A 13 -2.79 9.87 11.80
C LYS A 13 -2.38 8.88 10.73
N VAL A 14 -3.35 8.22 10.09
CA VAL A 14 -3.09 7.13 9.14
C VAL A 14 -3.68 7.48 7.78
N THR A 15 -2.83 7.44 6.76
CA THR A 15 -3.23 7.40 5.35
C THR A 15 -3.14 5.96 4.86
N PHE A 16 -4.28 5.37 4.50
CA PHE A 16 -4.36 4.00 4.01
C PHE A 16 -4.45 3.99 2.49
N VAL A 17 -3.41 3.47 1.84
CA VAL A 17 -3.28 3.45 0.37
C VAL A 17 -3.65 2.08 -0.18
N ASN A 18 -4.52 2.06 -1.18
CA ASN A 18 -4.86 0.87 -1.98
C ASN A 18 -4.78 1.20 -3.47
N THR A 19 -4.91 0.19 -4.33
CA THR A 19 -5.23 0.43 -5.74
C THR A 19 -6.65 0.98 -5.88
N GLU A 20 -6.94 1.74 -6.94
CA GLU A 20 -8.30 2.21 -7.25
C GLU A 20 -9.32 1.07 -7.28
N PHE A 21 -8.98 -0.03 -7.95
CA PHE A 21 -9.83 -1.23 -8.02
C PHE A 21 -10.17 -1.80 -6.63
N ILE A 22 -9.18 -1.88 -5.72
CA ILE A 22 -9.43 -2.37 -4.35
C ILE A 22 -10.16 -1.32 -3.53
N HIS A 23 -9.86 -0.04 -3.71
CA HIS A 23 -10.49 1.07 -3.01
C HIS A 23 -12.00 1.08 -3.24
N GLU A 24 -12.46 1.02 -4.50
CA GLU A 24 -13.89 0.96 -4.82
C GLU A 24 -14.60 -0.21 -4.14
N ARG A 25 -13.98 -1.39 -4.17
CA ARG A 25 -14.54 -2.59 -3.53
C ARG A 25 -14.65 -2.44 -2.02
N VAL A 26 -13.64 -1.86 -1.38
CA VAL A 26 -13.64 -1.63 0.07
C VAL A 26 -14.71 -0.61 0.44
N ILE A 27 -14.79 0.52 -0.25
CA ILE A 27 -15.80 1.56 0.02
C ILE A 27 -17.22 1.00 -0.18
N ASN A 28 -17.47 0.25 -1.26
CA ASN A 28 -18.78 -0.35 -1.53
C ASN A 28 -19.16 -1.44 -0.50
N ALA A 29 -18.18 -2.13 0.08
CA ALA A 29 -18.38 -3.15 1.10
C ALA A 29 -18.51 -2.58 2.53
N LEU A 30 -18.42 -1.26 2.71
CA LEU A 30 -18.47 -0.57 4.01
C LEU A 30 -19.81 0.16 4.30
N PRO A 31 -21.01 -0.37 4.01
CA PRO A 31 -22.24 0.32 4.39
C PRO A 31 -22.36 0.42 5.91
N GLY A 32 -22.46 1.65 6.44
CA GLY A 32 -22.73 1.92 7.87
C GLY A 32 -21.51 2.08 8.79
N THR A 33 -20.32 2.36 8.25
CA THR A 33 -19.10 2.56 9.05
C THR A 33 -18.55 3.99 8.92
N GLU A 34 -19.38 4.99 9.21
CA GLU A 34 -18.95 6.42 9.29
C GLU A 34 -17.66 6.56 10.11
N ASN A 35 -17.54 5.80 11.20
CA ASN A 35 -16.34 5.73 12.04
C ASN A 35 -15.04 5.33 11.29
N VAL A 36 -15.08 4.51 10.24
CA VAL A 36 -13.85 4.07 9.54
C VAL A 36 -13.27 5.21 8.71
N GLN A 37 -14.11 5.92 7.97
CA GLN A 37 -13.68 7.07 7.16
C GLN A 37 -13.28 8.26 8.03
N GLU A 38 -13.81 8.35 9.26
CA GLU A 38 -13.37 9.33 10.26
C GLU A 38 -12.02 8.98 10.89
N LEU A 39 -11.70 7.68 11.04
CA LEU A 39 -10.48 7.23 11.73
C LEU A 39 -9.25 7.19 10.82
N ILE A 40 -9.41 6.84 9.54
CA ILE A 40 -8.29 6.73 8.59
C ILE A 40 -8.60 7.46 7.29
N GLN A 41 -7.59 8.14 6.73
CA GLN A 41 -7.71 8.75 5.42
C GLN A 41 -7.44 7.69 4.35
N MET A 42 -8.48 7.28 3.63
CA MET A 42 -8.31 6.36 2.50
C MET A 42 -7.85 7.11 1.24
N VAL A 43 -6.83 6.58 0.56
CA VAL A 43 -6.32 7.10 -0.70
C VAL A 43 -6.19 5.94 -1.69
N SER A 44 -6.47 6.19 -2.95
CA SER A 44 -6.25 5.25 -4.04
C SER A 44 -5.11 5.72 -4.95
N LEU A 45 -4.38 4.76 -5.53
CA LEU A 45 -3.43 4.98 -6.62
C LEU A 45 -3.80 4.04 -7.78
N PRO A 46 -3.55 4.42 -9.05
CA PRO A 46 -3.80 3.53 -10.18
C PRO A 46 -2.83 2.34 -10.15
N ASP A 47 -3.35 1.14 -10.44
CA ASP A 47 -2.52 -0.08 -10.56
C ASP A 47 -1.89 -0.25 -11.95
N GLY A 48 -2.15 0.70 -12.86
CA GLY A 48 -1.63 0.73 -14.22
C GLY A 48 -2.44 -0.08 -15.24
N LEU A 49 -3.46 -0.82 -14.80
CA LEU A 49 -4.34 -1.60 -15.69
C LEU A 49 -5.62 -0.85 -16.04
N GLU A 50 -6.13 -1.06 -17.25
CA GLU A 50 -7.43 -0.52 -17.64
C GLU A 50 -8.58 -1.20 -16.88
N SER A 51 -9.76 -0.58 -16.87
CA SER A 51 -10.94 -1.16 -16.19
C SER A 51 -11.41 -2.48 -16.82
N SER A 52 -11.10 -2.70 -18.10
CA SER A 52 -11.42 -3.91 -18.87
C SER A 52 -10.43 -5.05 -18.64
N ASP A 53 -9.24 -4.75 -18.10
CA ASP A 53 -8.18 -5.74 -17.91
C ASP A 53 -8.50 -6.75 -16.79
N ASN A 54 -8.12 -7.99 -17.05
CA ASN A 54 -8.28 -9.08 -16.10
C ASN A 54 -7.21 -9.05 -14.99
N ARG A 55 -7.59 -8.52 -13.82
CA ARG A 55 -6.74 -8.45 -12.62
C ARG A 55 -6.46 -9.80 -11.94
N SER A 56 -6.96 -10.93 -12.46
CA SER A 56 -6.56 -12.26 -12.01
C SER A 56 -5.30 -12.80 -12.70
N GLU A 57 -4.84 -12.14 -13.76
CA GLU A 57 -3.54 -12.42 -14.38
C GLU A 57 -2.43 -11.79 -13.54
N PHE A 58 -2.01 -12.52 -12.50
CA PHE A 58 -1.07 -12.01 -11.48
C PHE A 58 0.25 -11.47 -12.06
N GLY A 59 0.78 -12.09 -13.11
CA GLY A 59 2.00 -11.61 -13.77
C GLY A 59 1.82 -10.22 -14.37
N LYS A 60 0.79 -10.05 -15.22
CA LYS A 60 0.44 -8.77 -15.84
C LYS A 60 0.13 -7.69 -14.81
N LEU A 61 -0.63 -8.03 -13.77
CA LEU A 61 -0.95 -7.11 -12.68
C LEU A 61 0.31 -6.69 -11.91
N SER A 62 1.20 -7.64 -11.59
CA SER A 62 2.43 -7.35 -10.87
C SER A 62 3.35 -6.44 -11.67
N GLU A 63 3.51 -6.69 -12.98
CA GLU A 63 4.31 -5.84 -13.87
C GLU A 63 3.74 -4.42 -13.93
N SER A 64 2.43 -4.29 -14.16
CA SER A 64 1.76 -2.99 -14.24
C SER A 64 1.85 -2.18 -12.95
N ILE A 65 1.69 -2.85 -11.79
CA ILE A 65 1.88 -2.23 -10.48
C ILE A 65 3.31 -1.70 -10.33
N LEU A 66 4.32 -2.49 -10.71
CA LEU A 66 5.73 -2.10 -10.60
C LEU A 66 6.09 -0.94 -11.54
N ASP A 67 5.44 -0.85 -12.70
CA ASP A 67 5.67 0.22 -13.66
C ASP A 67 5.03 1.55 -13.23
N VAL A 68 3.88 1.51 -12.55
CA VAL A 68 3.06 2.70 -12.28
C VAL A 68 3.11 3.14 -10.82
N MET A 69 2.80 2.25 -9.88
CA MET A 69 2.57 2.64 -8.49
C MET A 69 3.77 3.25 -7.76
N PRO A 70 5.05 2.89 -8.03
CA PRO A 70 6.18 3.55 -7.38
C PRO A 70 6.23 5.07 -7.64
N GLY A 71 5.93 5.50 -8.87
CA GLY A 71 5.90 6.92 -9.22
C GLY A 71 4.75 7.66 -8.53
N GLU A 72 3.57 7.05 -8.55
CA GLU A 72 2.37 7.57 -7.90
C GLU A 72 2.52 7.67 -6.36
N LEU A 73 3.15 6.67 -5.74
CA LEU A 73 3.45 6.69 -4.31
C LEU A 73 4.48 7.77 -3.99
N ASN A 74 5.51 7.96 -4.81
CA ASN A 74 6.48 9.04 -4.63
C ASN A 74 5.79 10.40 -4.67
N ALA A 75 4.96 10.65 -5.69
CA ALA A 75 4.20 11.90 -5.82
C ALA A 75 3.25 12.14 -4.63
N LEU A 76 2.59 11.08 -4.13
CA LEU A 76 1.76 11.17 -2.93
C LEU A 76 2.58 11.58 -1.70
N ILE A 77 3.75 10.96 -1.50
CA ILE A 77 4.64 11.27 -0.38
C ILE A 77 5.12 12.73 -0.46
N GLU A 78 5.60 13.16 -1.63
CA GLU A 78 6.04 14.54 -1.87
C GLU A 78 4.92 15.55 -1.60
N ARG A 79 3.69 15.26 -2.04
CA ARG A 79 2.53 16.11 -1.78
C ARG A 79 2.23 16.25 -0.29
N ILE A 80 2.17 15.14 0.45
CA ILE A 80 1.89 15.16 1.90
C ILE A 80 3.02 15.88 2.63
N ASN A 81 4.27 15.52 2.33
CA ASN A 81 5.46 16.14 2.93
C ASN A 81 5.70 17.57 2.47
N GLY A 82 5.06 18.04 1.41
CA GLY A 82 5.08 19.44 0.98
C GLY A 82 4.17 20.34 1.82
N SER A 83 3.21 19.76 2.55
CA SER A 83 2.31 20.52 3.43
C SER A 83 3.05 21.09 4.64
N GLU A 84 2.55 22.21 5.19
CA GLU A 84 3.13 22.85 6.38
C GLU A 84 2.82 22.09 7.67
N THR A 85 1.70 21.36 7.68
CA THR A 85 1.12 20.76 8.90
C THR A 85 1.35 19.26 8.99
N GLU A 86 1.64 18.57 7.88
CA GLU A 86 1.75 17.12 7.85
C GLU A 86 3.08 16.66 7.27
N LYS A 87 3.65 15.64 7.89
CA LYS A 87 4.82 14.93 7.38
C LYS A 87 4.64 13.43 7.64
N ILE A 88 4.96 12.63 6.65
CA ILE A 88 5.00 11.17 6.77
C ILE A 88 6.24 10.80 7.58
N SER A 89 6.03 10.18 8.73
CA SER A 89 7.09 9.73 9.63
C SER A 89 7.47 8.27 9.44
N CYS A 90 6.56 7.47 8.88
CA CYS A 90 6.71 6.02 8.69
C CYS A 90 5.84 5.54 7.53
N LEU A 91 6.36 4.59 6.76
CA LEU A 91 5.64 3.84 5.74
C LEU A 91 5.59 2.36 6.14
N ILE A 92 4.38 1.81 6.24
CA ILE A 92 4.16 0.39 6.47
C ILE A 92 3.60 -0.20 5.17
N ALA A 93 4.29 -1.17 4.59
CA ALA A 93 3.87 -1.83 3.35
C ALA A 93 3.75 -3.33 3.54
N ASP A 94 2.84 -3.95 2.79
CA ASP A 94 2.85 -5.40 2.60
C ASP A 94 4.21 -5.82 2.05
N ALA A 95 4.82 -6.87 2.62
CA ALA A 95 6.16 -7.29 2.20
C ALA A 95 6.21 -7.80 0.75
N ILE A 96 5.07 -8.21 0.17
CA ILE A 96 4.98 -8.53 -1.27
C ILE A 96 5.11 -7.25 -2.12
N MET A 97 4.70 -6.10 -1.59
CA MET A 97 4.86 -4.78 -2.21
C MET A 97 6.22 -4.17 -1.87
N GLY A 98 7.30 -4.96 -2.04
CA GLY A 98 8.66 -4.57 -1.66
C GLY A 98 9.14 -3.26 -2.30
N TRP A 99 8.65 -2.93 -3.50
CA TRP A 99 8.92 -1.66 -4.18
C TRP A 99 8.53 -0.43 -3.34
N ALA A 100 7.48 -0.51 -2.51
CA ALA A 100 7.05 0.60 -1.66
C ALA A 100 8.06 0.87 -0.53
N LEU A 101 8.73 -0.18 -0.06
CA LEU A 101 9.82 -0.08 0.92
C LEU A 101 11.07 0.58 0.32
N GLU A 102 11.33 0.38 -0.97
CA GLU A 102 12.41 1.08 -1.68
C GLU A 102 12.09 2.56 -1.88
N VAL A 103 10.85 2.90 -2.23
CA VAL A 103 10.40 4.30 -2.31
C VAL A 103 10.58 5.02 -0.97
N ALA A 104 10.12 4.40 0.13
CA ALA A 104 10.28 4.96 1.47
C ALA A 104 11.76 5.22 1.83
N GLU A 105 12.65 4.28 1.49
CA GLU A 105 14.08 4.42 1.72
C GLU A 105 14.70 5.58 0.93
N LYS A 106 14.38 5.69 -0.37
CA LYS A 106 14.83 6.80 -1.22
C LYS A 106 14.36 8.15 -0.68
N MET A 107 13.18 8.18 -0.05
CA MET A 107 12.59 9.37 0.57
C MET A 107 13.09 9.64 2.01
N GLY A 108 13.97 8.80 2.55
CA GLY A 108 14.45 8.94 3.93
C GLY A 108 13.38 8.70 5.01
N ILE A 109 12.30 7.98 4.67
CA ILE A 109 11.18 7.68 5.56
C ILE A 109 11.43 6.33 6.23
N LYS A 110 11.10 6.21 7.52
CA LYS A 110 11.17 4.93 8.23
C LYS A 110 10.24 3.92 7.56
N LYS A 111 10.74 2.70 7.34
CA LYS A 111 9.99 1.66 6.62
C LYS A 111 9.77 0.42 7.48
N VAL A 112 8.58 -0.15 7.39
CA VAL A 112 8.19 -1.40 8.07
C VAL A 112 7.54 -2.33 7.06
N ALA A 113 8.04 -3.56 6.97
CA ALA A 113 7.39 -4.61 6.21
C ALA A 113 6.31 -5.29 7.08
N PHE A 114 5.13 -5.48 6.51
CA PHE A 114 4.00 -6.18 7.12
C PHE A 114 3.73 -7.47 6.36
N TRP A 115 3.67 -8.60 7.07
CA TRP A 115 3.39 -9.91 6.48
C TRP A 115 2.01 -10.40 6.94
N PRO A 116 0.95 -10.26 6.13
CA PRO A 116 -0.38 -10.72 6.52
C PRO A 116 -0.59 -12.23 6.34
N ALA A 117 0.33 -12.93 5.67
CA ALA A 117 0.24 -14.36 5.43
C ALA A 117 0.80 -15.20 6.60
N ALA A 118 0.74 -16.53 6.46
CA ALA A 118 1.24 -17.44 7.49
C ALA A 118 2.74 -17.22 7.77
N ALA A 119 3.12 -17.14 9.05
CA ALA A 119 4.51 -16.93 9.47
C ALA A 119 5.46 -18.04 8.98
N ALA A 120 4.95 -19.26 8.82
CA ALA A 120 5.73 -20.40 8.29
C ALA A 120 6.31 -20.14 6.89
N LEU A 121 5.67 -19.29 6.07
CA LEU A 121 6.17 -18.94 4.74
C LEU A 121 7.50 -18.17 4.80
N LEU A 122 7.79 -17.47 5.89
CA LEU A 122 9.07 -16.76 6.09
C LEU A 122 10.23 -17.71 6.41
N ALA A 123 9.94 -18.95 6.80
CA ALA A 123 10.95 -19.98 7.06
C ALA A 123 11.29 -20.80 5.80
N LEU A 124 10.54 -20.60 4.70
CA LEU A 124 10.86 -21.27 3.44
C LEU A 124 12.16 -20.69 2.86
N PRO A 125 13.06 -21.54 2.34
CA PRO A 125 14.24 -21.04 1.66
C PRO A 125 13.79 -20.20 0.47
N ILE A 126 14.39 -19.01 0.31
CA ILE A 126 14.21 -18.19 -0.87
C ILE A 126 14.75 -19.02 -2.03
N GLN A 127 13.85 -19.54 -2.86
CA GLN A 127 14.24 -20.17 -4.12
C GLN A 127 14.68 -19.04 -5.04
N ASN A 128 15.98 -18.75 -5.04
CA ASN A 128 16.57 -17.92 -6.07
C ASN A 128 16.38 -18.68 -7.39
N SER A 129 15.44 -18.24 -8.22
CA SER A 129 15.43 -18.64 -9.62
C SER A 129 16.72 -18.10 -10.23
N GLU A 130 17.68 -18.99 -10.51
CA GLU A 130 18.81 -18.62 -11.37
C GLU A 130 18.25 -18.13 -12.72
N PRO A 131 18.80 -17.07 -13.30
CA PRO A 131 18.37 -16.59 -14.60
C PRO A 131 18.70 -17.67 -15.66
N TYR A 132 17.66 -18.18 -16.32
CA TYR A 132 17.80 -19.00 -17.53
C TYR A 132 18.14 -18.13 -18.73
#